data_AF-A0A8H2LB22-F1
#
_entry.id   AF-A0A8H2LB22-F1
#
_cell.length_a   1.000
_cell.length_b   1.000
_cell.length_c   1.000
_cell.angle_alpha   90.00
_cell.angle_beta   90.00
_cell.angle_gamma   90.00
#
_symmetry.space_group_name_H-M   'P 1'
#
loop_
_entity.id
_entity.type
_entity.pdbx_description
1 polymer ?
#
loop_
_entity_poly.entity_id
_entity_poly.type
_entity_poly.pdbx_seq_one_letter_code
_entity_poly.pdbx_strand_id
1 'polypeptide(L)'
;MKNIFVLKLVTLFAVLLFLSCGSKEKVITPNGIVYELKGSKFYSNGEEITEELSREKKSEINEILNNRIEFEKKAEKLKKELEDAQNKAAKALKKAEKEQKALAKKVRRKDDARKDFFKVRDKLKKQNEKYQRLIGKGKLSPDDINGWEKTIKKLEKKVQDAEQKLKRY
;
A
#
# COMPACT_ATOMS: atom_id res chain seq x y z
N MET A 1 34.72 -35.37 20.50
CA MET A 1 35.05 -34.28 21.44
C MET A 1 35.94 -33.19 20.84
N LYS A 2 37.01 -33.51 20.08
CA LYS A 2 37.92 -32.53 19.47
C LYS A 2 37.21 -31.50 18.56
N ASN A 3 36.23 -31.92 17.76
CA ASN A 3 35.52 -31.02 16.83
C ASN A 3 34.60 -30.02 17.52
N ILE A 4 34.02 -30.38 18.67
CA ILE A 4 33.19 -29.47 19.48
C ILE A 4 34.08 -28.44 20.17
N PHE A 5 35.28 -28.83 20.61
CA PHE A 5 36.26 -27.93 21.19
C PHE A 5 36.81 -26.95 20.16
N VAL A 6 37.15 -27.42 18.95
CA VAL A 6 37.59 -26.58 17.83
C VAL A 6 36.49 -25.61 17.39
N LEU A 7 35.24 -26.06 17.29
CA LEU A 7 34.10 -25.21 16.92
C LEU A 7 33.87 -24.11 17.97
N LYS A 8 33.96 -24.44 19.27
CA LYS A 8 33.89 -23.46 20.38
C LYS A 8 35.05 -22.47 20.37
N LEU A 9 36.27 -22.92 20.04
CA LEU A 9 37.45 -22.05 19.94
C LEU A 9 37.33 -21.06 18.78
N VAL A 10 36.82 -21.52 17.63
CA VAL A 10 36.56 -20.68 16.44
C VAL A 10 35.44 -19.67 16.70
N THR A 11 34.38 -20.05 17.43
CA THR A 11 33.31 -19.10 17.79
C THR A 11 33.80 -18.05 18.79
N LEU A 12 34.62 -18.44 19.77
CA LEU A 12 35.22 -17.52 20.72
C LEU A 12 36.17 -16.52 20.02
N PHE A 13 36.94 -16.98 19.05
CA PHE A 13 37.84 -16.13 18.26
C PHE A 13 37.08 -15.17 17.32
N ALA A 14 35.95 -15.60 16.74
CA ALA A 14 35.09 -14.75 15.94
C ALA A 14 34.43 -13.62 16.76
N VAL A 15 33.99 -13.90 17.99
CA VAL A 15 33.44 -12.88 18.91
C VAL A 15 34.51 -11.86 19.33
N LEU A 16 35.75 -12.30 19.53
CA LEU A 16 36.89 -11.41 19.83
C LEU A 16 37.26 -10.49 18.65
N LEU A 17 37.10 -10.95 17.40
CA LEU A 17 37.37 -10.15 16.21
C LEU A 17 36.34 -9.02 15.99
N PHE A 18 35.10 -9.17 16.46
CA PHE A 18 34.09 -8.11 16.38
C PHE A 18 34.22 -7.02 17.46
N LEU A 19 35.03 -7.24 18.50
CA LEU A 19 35.23 -6.29 19.61
C LEU A 19 36.31 -5.22 19.33
N SER A 20 37.11 -5.34 18.27
CA SER A 20 38.24 -4.43 17.99
C SER A 20 37.91 -3.26 17.06
N CYS A 21 36.65 -3.11 16.63
CA CYS A 21 36.23 -1.99 15.79
C CYS A 21 35.98 -0.75 16.66
N GLY A 22 37.06 -0.10 17.11
CA GLY A 22 36.96 1.19 17.80
C GLY A 22 36.45 2.27 16.85
N SER A 23 35.30 2.85 17.17
CA SER A 23 34.69 3.96 16.44
C SER A 23 35.68 5.11 16.31
N LYS A 24 35.93 5.55 15.07
CA LYS A 24 36.74 6.74 14.78
C LYS A 24 35.81 7.84 14.33
N GLU A 25 35.85 8.98 15.00
CA GLU A 25 35.01 10.14 14.66
C GLU A 25 35.88 11.28 14.17
N LYS A 26 35.47 11.92 13.07
CA LYS A 26 36.17 13.10 12.52
C LYS A 26 35.39 14.35 12.87
N VAL A 27 36.07 15.38 13.37
CA VAL A 27 35.49 16.68 13.68
C VAL A 27 36.23 17.73 12.87
N ILE A 28 35.49 18.57 12.16
CA ILE A 28 36.03 19.72 11.43
C ILE A 28 35.62 20.96 12.22
N THR A 29 36.61 21.69 12.72
CA THR A 29 36.36 22.96 13.43
C THR A 29 36.08 24.10 12.45
N PRO A 30 35.47 25.22 12.90
CA PRO A 30 35.22 26.38 12.05
C PRO A 30 36.48 26.94 11.38
N ASN A 31 37.64 26.75 12.00
CA ASN A 31 38.94 27.16 11.49
C ASN A 31 39.51 26.19 10.44
N GLY A 32 38.77 25.15 10.05
CA GLY A 32 39.17 24.15 9.06
C GLY A 32 40.08 23.05 9.61
N ILE A 33 40.41 23.05 10.90
CA ILE A 33 41.27 22.02 11.50
C ILE A 33 40.46 20.75 11.70
N VAL A 34 41.01 19.63 11.24
CA VAL A 34 40.42 18.29 11.36
C VAL A 34 41.04 17.54 12.53
N TYR A 35 40.19 17.06 13.43
CA TYR A 35 40.56 16.20 14.53
C TYR A 35 39.92 14.82 14.36
N GLU A 36 40.66 13.78 14.68
CA GLU A 36 40.18 12.40 14.80
C GLU A 36 40.06 12.03 16.29
N LEU A 37 38.89 11.56 16.71
CA LEU A 37 38.64 11.09 18.07
C LEU A 37 38.58 9.56 18.08
N LYS A 38 39.28 8.96 19.03
CA LYS A 38 39.26 7.53 19.31
C LYS A 38 39.15 7.34 20.82
N GLY A 39 37.93 7.21 21.32
CA GLY A 39 37.67 7.22 22.76
C GLY A 39 38.03 8.58 23.37
N SER A 40 38.91 8.59 24.38
CA SER A 40 39.36 9.82 25.07
C SER A 40 40.55 10.52 24.40
N LYS A 41 41.05 9.98 23.29
CA LYS A 41 42.28 10.46 22.63
C LYS A 41 41.96 11.31 21.40
N PHE A 42 42.72 12.37 21.21
CA PHE A 42 42.60 13.32 20.11
C PHE A 42 43.80 13.19 19.18
N TYR A 43 43.53 13.11 17.89
CA TYR A 43 44.54 13.01 16.85
C TYR A 43 44.42 14.15 15.84
N SER A 44 45.55 14.66 15.35
CA SER A 44 45.60 15.55 14.19
C SER A 44 46.68 15.06 13.24
N ASN A 45 46.36 14.97 11.95
CA ASN A 45 47.27 14.41 10.93
C ASN A 45 47.85 13.01 11.26
N GLY A 46 47.15 12.23 12.11
CA GLY A 46 47.58 10.90 12.55
C GLY A 46 48.41 10.88 13.85
N GLU A 47 48.85 12.02 14.35
CA GLU A 47 49.61 12.14 15.60
C GLU A 47 48.67 12.38 16.80
N GLU A 48 48.96 11.75 17.94
CA GLU A 48 48.17 11.92 19.17
C GLU A 48 48.56 13.22 19.87
N ILE A 49 47.64 14.19 19.86
CA ILE A 49 47.84 15.53 20.41
C ILE A 49 47.00 15.76 21.68
N THR A 50 46.63 14.67 22.35
CA THR A 50 45.74 14.71 23.53
C THR A 50 46.31 15.60 24.62
N GLU A 51 47.58 15.51 24.97
CA GLU A 51 48.18 16.31 26.06
C GLU A 51 48.44 17.77 25.66
N GLU A 52 48.58 18.03 24.36
CA GLU A 52 48.85 19.37 23.80
C GLU A 52 47.58 20.23 23.70
N LEU A 53 46.41 19.60 23.67
CA LEU A 53 45.13 20.27 23.63
C LEU A 53 44.71 20.76 25.02
N SER A 54 44.39 22.05 25.11
CA SER A 54 43.79 22.64 26.30
C SER A 54 42.42 22.00 26.61
N ARG A 55 41.98 22.10 27.86
CA ARG A 55 40.68 21.55 28.30
C ARG A 55 39.53 22.20 27.53
N GLU A 56 39.62 23.49 27.25
CA GLU A 56 38.63 24.26 26.50
C GLU A 56 38.53 23.74 25.07
N LYS A 57 39.67 23.49 24.41
CA LYS A 57 39.68 22.99 23.03
C LYS A 57 39.14 21.57 22.93
N LYS A 58 39.45 20.70 23.89
CA LYS A 58 38.83 19.36 23.99
C LYS A 58 37.32 19.45 24.17
N SER A 59 36.84 20.39 24.99
CA SER A 59 35.42 20.62 25.20
C SER A 59 34.72 21.07 23.92
N GLU A 60 35.29 22.05 23.21
CA GLU A 60 34.77 22.56 21.92
C GLU A 60 34.65 21.44 20.88
N ILE A 61 35.70 20.63 20.71
CA ILE A 61 35.69 19.52 19.74
C ILE A 61 34.60 18.50 20.07
N ASN A 62 34.46 18.12 21.35
CA ASN A 62 33.42 17.20 21.81
C ASN A 62 32.02 17.80 21.65
N GLU A 63 31.84 19.09 21.90
CA GLU A 63 30.57 19.78 21.72
C GLU A 63 30.14 19.78 20.24
N ILE A 64 31.06 20.07 19.32
CA ILE A 64 30.81 19.99 17.87
C ILE A 64 30.39 18.57 17.47
N LEU A 65 31.12 17.56 17.95
CA LEU A 65 30.80 16.16 17.67
C LEU A 65 29.42 15.77 18.20
N ASN A 66 29.13 16.08 19.47
CA ASN A 66 27.86 15.78 20.11
C ASN A 66 26.71 16.47 19.39
N ASN A 67 26.86 17.75 19.03
CA ASN A 67 25.89 18.50 18.26
C ASN A 67 25.64 17.86 16.88
N ARG A 68 26.68 17.38 16.20
CA ARG A 68 26.53 16.66 14.92
C ARG A 68 25.76 15.35 15.11
N ILE A 69 26.13 14.54 16.10
CA ILE A 69 25.47 13.27 16.40
C ILE A 69 24.00 13.49 16.76
N GLU A 70 23.69 14.51 17.57
CA GLU A 70 22.31 14.87 17.88
C GLU A 70 21.54 15.29 16.64
N PHE A 71 22.14 16.10 15.78
CA PHE A 71 21.54 16.52 14.53
C PHE A 71 21.27 15.35 13.60
N GLU A 72 22.23 14.44 13.43
CA GLU A 72 22.10 13.21 12.64
C GLU A 72 20.97 12.33 13.19
N LYS A 73 20.92 12.12 14.52
CA LYS A 73 19.82 11.36 15.16
C LYS A 73 18.46 12.01 14.94
N LYS A 74 18.36 13.34 15.03
CA LYS A 74 17.12 14.09 14.76
C LYS A 74 16.73 13.96 13.30
N ALA A 75 17.69 14.11 12.38
CA ALA A 75 17.46 13.97 10.94
C ALA A 75 17.02 12.54 10.56
N GLU A 76 17.61 11.51 11.16
CA GLU A 76 17.21 10.11 10.94
C GLU A 76 15.80 9.84 11.46
N LYS A 77 15.45 10.33 12.66
CA LYS A 77 14.09 10.25 13.19
C LYS A 77 13.08 10.91 12.27
N LEU A 78 13.35 12.15 11.84
CA LEU A 78 12.48 12.88 10.91
C LEU A 78 12.34 12.15 9.56
N LYS A 79 13.43 11.59 9.03
CA LYS A 79 13.40 10.80 7.80
C LYS A 79 12.51 9.56 7.96
N LYS A 80 12.64 8.84 9.08
CA LYS A 80 11.81 7.68 9.38
C LYS A 80 10.34 8.04 9.55
N GLU A 81 10.04 9.11 10.27
CA GLU A 81 8.66 9.62 10.42
C GLU A 81 8.05 10.02 9.08
N LEU A 82 8.83 10.67 8.21
CA LEU A 82 8.40 11.03 6.87
C LEU A 82 8.13 9.80 6.00
N GLU A 83 9.02 8.80 6.04
CA GLU A 83 8.84 7.55 5.31
C GLU A 83 7.60 6.78 5.81
N ASP A 84 7.40 6.69 7.12
CA ASP A 84 6.21 6.09 7.71
C ASP A 84 4.92 6.84 7.32
N ALA A 85 4.96 8.18 7.30
CA ALA A 85 3.84 9.00 6.85
C ALA A 85 3.52 8.78 5.36
N GLN A 86 4.53 8.75 4.49
CA GLN A 86 4.38 8.45 3.06
C GLN A 86 3.80 7.05 2.84
N ASN A 87 4.30 6.04 3.58
CA ASN A 87 3.80 4.67 3.50
C ASN A 87 2.34 4.56 3.95
N LYS A 88 1.94 5.27 5.02
CA LYS A 88 0.54 5.33 5.46
C LYS A 88 -0.34 6.01 4.42
N ALA A 89 0.09 7.13 3.86
CA ALA A 89 -0.63 7.85 2.81
C ALA A 89 -0.81 6.99 1.55
N ALA A 90 0.24 6.30 1.09
CA ALA A 90 0.17 5.40 -0.06
C ALA A 90 -0.80 4.23 0.15
N LYS A 91 -0.81 3.63 1.37
CA LYS A 91 -1.77 2.58 1.73
C LYS A 91 -3.20 3.10 1.75
N ALA A 92 -3.43 4.29 2.29
CA ALA A 92 -4.75 4.94 2.32
C ALA A 92 -5.27 5.23 0.90
N LEU A 93 -4.43 5.80 0.02
CA LEU A 93 -4.77 6.04 -1.38
C LEU A 93 -5.14 4.74 -2.11
N LYS A 94 -4.34 3.68 -1.94
CA LYS A 94 -4.62 2.37 -2.57
C LYS A 94 -5.93 1.75 -2.06
N LYS A 95 -6.27 1.95 -0.79
CA LYS A 95 -7.55 1.49 -0.22
C LYS A 95 -8.73 2.29 -0.82
N ALA A 96 -8.62 3.61 -0.84
CA ALA A 96 -9.63 4.48 -1.43
C ALA A 96 -9.88 4.18 -2.91
N GLU A 97 -8.81 3.95 -3.69
CA GLU A 97 -8.92 3.59 -5.11
C GLU A 97 -9.64 2.24 -5.31
N LYS A 98 -9.34 1.24 -4.48
CA LYS A 98 -10.03 -0.06 -4.51
C LYS A 98 -11.52 0.08 -4.18
N GLU A 99 -11.85 0.87 -3.16
CA GLU A 99 -13.24 1.13 -2.76
C GLU A 99 -13.99 1.87 -3.86
N GLN A 100 -13.38 2.91 -4.46
CA GLN A 100 -13.94 3.64 -5.60
C GLN A 100 -14.20 2.70 -6.79
N LYS A 101 -13.23 1.85 -7.16
CA LYS A 101 -13.38 0.85 -8.24
C LYS A 101 -14.49 -0.16 -7.92
N ALA A 102 -14.58 -0.63 -6.68
CA ALA A 102 -15.63 -1.55 -6.26
C ALA A 102 -17.02 -0.91 -6.33
N LEU A 103 -17.14 0.34 -5.88
CA LEU A 103 -18.38 1.12 -5.96
C LEU A 103 -18.79 1.37 -7.42
N ALA A 104 -17.85 1.82 -8.27
CA ALA A 104 -18.10 2.02 -9.70
C ALA A 104 -18.58 0.72 -10.38
N LYS A 105 -17.99 -0.44 -10.02
CA LYS A 105 -18.43 -1.74 -10.52
C LYS A 105 -19.83 -2.13 -10.04
N LYS A 106 -20.20 -1.81 -8.78
CA LYS A 106 -21.56 -2.02 -8.25
C LYS A 106 -22.57 -1.15 -8.99
N VAL A 107 -22.28 0.14 -9.16
CA VAL A 107 -23.12 1.09 -9.91
C VAL A 107 -23.33 0.59 -11.34
N ARG A 108 -22.25 0.24 -12.04
CA ARG A 108 -22.33 -0.30 -13.41
C ARG A 108 -23.20 -1.56 -13.50
N ARG A 109 -23.03 -2.51 -12.57
CA ARG A 109 -23.84 -3.75 -12.54
C ARG A 109 -25.32 -3.46 -12.29
N LYS A 110 -25.63 -2.49 -11.44
CA LYS A 110 -27.00 -2.04 -11.17
C LYS A 110 -27.61 -1.39 -12.41
N ASP A 111 -26.86 -0.53 -13.10
CA ASP A 111 -27.30 0.11 -14.34
C ASP A 111 -27.53 -0.91 -15.47
N ASP A 112 -26.63 -1.89 -15.61
CA ASP A 112 -26.78 -2.97 -16.59
C ASP A 112 -28.03 -3.82 -16.26
N ALA A 113 -28.25 -4.19 -14.99
CA ALA A 113 -29.45 -4.90 -14.56
C ALA A 113 -30.73 -4.08 -14.79
N ARG A 114 -30.67 -2.76 -14.57
CA ARG A 114 -31.78 -1.84 -14.83
C ARG A 114 -32.13 -1.80 -16.32
N LYS A 115 -31.12 -1.67 -17.19
CA LYS A 115 -31.29 -1.70 -18.65
C LYS A 115 -31.88 -3.03 -19.12
N ASP A 116 -31.39 -4.15 -18.61
CA ASP A 116 -31.91 -5.49 -18.92
C ASP A 116 -33.40 -5.61 -18.56
N PHE A 117 -33.77 -5.17 -17.36
CA PHE A 117 -35.17 -5.17 -16.91
C PHE A 117 -36.07 -4.37 -17.86
N PHE A 118 -35.71 -3.12 -18.17
CA PHE A 118 -36.49 -2.28 -19.08
C PHE A 118 -36.60 -2.88 -20.48
N LYS A 119 -35.49 -3.43 -21.01
CA LYS A 119 -35.47 -4.07 -22.33
C LYS A 119 -36.44 -5.25 -22.43
N VAL A 120 -36.47 -6.13 -21.42
CA VAL A 120 -37.38 -7.29 -21.43
C VAL A 120 -38.82 -6.85 -21.19
N ARG A 121 -39.05 -5.89 -20.28
CA ARG A 121 -40.38 -5.33 -20.01
C ARG A 121 -41.00 -4.69 -21.25
N ASP A 122 -40.21 -3.89 -21.98
CA ASP A 122 -40.67 -3.24 -23.20
C ASP A 122 -40.93 -4.27 -24.33
N LYS A 123 -40.14 -5.35 -24.38
CA LYS A 123 -40.39 -6.48 -25.28
C LYS A 123 -41.70 -7.19 -24.95
N LEU A 124 -41.97 -7.46 -23.67
CA LEU A 124 -43.24 -8.04 -23.22
C LEU A 124 -44.41 -7.14 -23.63
N LYS A 125 -44.33 -5.84 -23.35
CA LYS A 125 -45.35 -4.85 -23.72
C LYS A 125 -45.66 -4.90 -25.22
N LYS A 126 -44.63 -4.80 -26.08
CA LYS A 126 -44.80 -4.82 -27.54
C LYS A 126 -45.40 -6.14 -28.05
N GLN A 127 -44.98 -7.28 -27.49
CA GLN A 127 -45.53 -8.58 -27.87
C GLN A 127 -46.98 -8.73 -27.42
N ASN A 128 -47.32 -8.27 -26.21
CA ASN A 128 -48.69 -8.29 -25.71
C ASN A 128 -49.61 -7.39 -26.55
N GLU A 129 -49.19 -6.17 -26.88
CA GLU A 129 -49.92 -5.27 -27.77
C GLU A 129 -50.17 -5.87 -29.16
N LYS A 130 -49.17 -6.54 -29.73
CA LYS A 130 -49.29 -7.24 -31.02
C LYS A 130 -50.27 -8.41 -30.92
N TYR A 131 -50.18 -9.21 -29.87
CA TYR A 131 -51.08 -10.33 -29.61
C TYR A 131 -52.53 -9.87 -29.49
N GLN A 132 -52.81 -8.88 -28.64
CA GLN A 132 -54.15 -8.30 -28.46
C GLN A 132 -54.71 -7.75 -29.78
N ARG A 133 -53.87 -7.10 -30.60
CA ARG A 133 -54.28 -6.62 -31.92
C ARG A 133 -54.63 -7.74 -32.90
N LEU A 134 -53.94 -8.88 -32.84
CA LEU A 134 -54.19 -10.01 -33.73
C LEU A 134 -55.45 -10.77 -33.31
N ILE A 135 -55.65 -10.98 -32.00
CA ILE A 135 -56.90 -11.52 -31.44
C ILE A 135 -58.08 -10.63 -31.79
N GLY A 136 -58.00 -9.32 -31.55
CA GLY A 136 -59.10 -8.39 -31.85
C GLY A 136 -59.47 -8.32 -33.33
N LYS A 137 -58.59 -8.77 -34.23
CA LYS A 137 -58.85 -8.88 -35.67
C LYS A 137 -59.29 -10.27 -36.12
N GLY A 138 -59.41 -11.24 -35.22
CA GLY A 138 -59.74 -12.64 -35.56
C GLY A 138 -58.68 -13.33 -36.42
N LYS A 139 -57.42 -12.88 -36.38
CA LYS A 139 -56.34 -13.34 -37.29
C LYS A 139 -55.51 -14.49 -36.74
N LEU A 140 -55.94 -15.12 -35.64
CA LEU A 140 -55.19 -16.22 -35.00
C LEU A 140 -56.04 -17.48 -34.98
N SER A 141 -55.45 -18.60 -35.38
CA SER A 141 -56.00 -19.93 -35.13
C SER A 141 -55.87 -20.30 -33.64
N PRO A 142 -56.62 -21.30 -33.15
CA PRO A 142 -56.46 -21.80 -31.78
C PRO A 142 -55.02 -22.21 -31.43
N ASP A 143 -54.29 -22.80 -32.38
CA ASP A 143 -52.89 -23.19 -32.18
C ASP A 143 -51.96 -21.97 -32.08
N ASP A 144 -52.19 -20.94 -32.91
CA ASP A 144 -51.43 -19.69 -32.85
C ASP A 144 -51.63 -18.98 -31.50
N ILE A 145 -52.88 -18.95 -31.00
CA ILE A 145 -53.22 -18.40 -29.69
C ILE A 145 -52.36 -19.06 -28.60
N ASN A 146 -52.30 -20.39 -28.58
CA ASN A 146 -51.48 -21.15 -27.62
C ASN A 146 -49.98 -20.83 -27.77
N GLY A 147 -49.48 -20.69 -29.00
CA GLY A 147 -48.09 -20.28 -29.28
C GLY A 147 -47.76 -18.88 -28.73
N TRP A 148 -48.69 -17.93 -28.89
CA TRP A 148 -48.57 -16.58 -28.35
C TRP A 148 -48.59 -16.57 -26.83
N GLU A 149 -49.54 -17.26 -26.20
CA GLU A 149 -49.62 -17.36 -24.73
C GLU A 149 -48.35 -17.94 -24.12
N LYS A 150 -47.79 -19.00 -24.71
CA LYS A 150 -46.50 -19.58 -24.30
C LYS A 150 -45.37 -18.55 -24.39
N THR A 151 -45.36 -17.73 -25.44
CA THR A 151 -44.34 -16.68 -25.64
C THR A 151 -44.47 -15.57 -24.60
N ILE A 152 -45.69 -15.11 -24.33
CA ILE A 152 -46.00 -14.09 -23.31
C ILE A 152 -45.59 -14.59 -21.92
N LYS A 153 -46.00 -15.80 -21.52
CA LYS A 153 -45.60 -16.43 -20.24
C LYS A 153 -44.08 -16.52 -20.08
N LYS A 154 -43.36 -16.89 -21.15
CA LYS A 154 -41.88 -16.90 -21.14
C LYS A 154 -41.28 -15.50 -20.94
N LEU A 155 -41.90 -14.47 -21.50
CA LEU A 155 -41.43 -13.08 -21.35
C LEU A 155 -41.76 -12.53 -19.94
N GLU A 156 -42.92 -12.83 -19.39
CA GLU A 156 -43.30 -12.48 -18.01
C GLU A 156 -42.29 -13.05 -17.00
N LYS A 157 -41.96 -14.34 -17.13
CA LYS A 157 -40.93 -14.96 -16.29
C LYS A 157 -39.58 -14.26 -16.41
N LYS A 158 -39.16 -13.89 -17.64
CA LYS A 158 -37.91 -13.14 -17.85
C LYS A 158 -37.94 -11.74 -17.24
N VAL A 159 -39.10 -11.07 -17.22
CA VAL A 159 -39.26 -9.78 -16.52
C VAL A 159 -39.08 -9.97 -15.02
N GLN A 160 -39.74 -10.98 -14.44
CA GLN A 160 -39.60 -11.31 -13.01
C GLN A 160 -38.15 -11.63 -12.65
N ASP A 161 -37.47 -12.46 -13.43
CA ASP A 161 -36.06 -12.81 -13.21
C ASP A 161 -35.15 -11.56 -13.28
N ALA A 162 -35.39 -10.66 -14.25
CA ALA A 162 -34.64 -9.42 -14.38
C ALA A 162 -34.93 -8.43 -13.24
N GLU A 163 -36.17 -8.37 -12.76
CA GLU A 163 -36.56 -7.56 -11.60
C GLU A 163 -35.89 -8.08 -10.32
N GLN A 164 -35.90 -9.39 -10.10
CA GLN A 164 -35.20 -10.01 -8.97
C GLN A 164 -33.70 -9.74 -9.03
N LYS A 165 -33.09 -9.83 -10.22
CA LYS A 165 -31.67 -9.49 -10.42
C LYS A 165 -31.40 -8.03 -10.09
N LEU A 166 -32.28 -7.11 -10.47
CA LEU A 166 -32.17 -5.68 -10.14
C LEU A 166 -32.26 -5.43 -8.63
N LYS A 167 -33.18 -6.11 -7.92
CA LYS A 167 -33.35 -6.00 -6.46
C LYS A 167 -32.14 -6.49 -5.65
N ARG A 168 -31.28 -7.33 -6.25
CA ARG A 168 -30.05 -7.82 -5.61
C ARG A 168 -28.90 -6.80 -5.59
N TYR A 169 -29.06 -5.63 -6.22
CA TYR A 169 -28.05 -4.55 -6.30
C TYR A 169 -28.52 -3.25 -5.64
#